data_AF-F4RT28-F1
#
_entry.id   AF-F4RT28-F1
#
_cell.length_a   1.000
_cell.length_b   1.000
_cell.length_c   1.000
_cell.angle_alpha   90.00
_cell.angle_beta   90.00
_cell.angle_gamma   90.00
#
_symmetry.space_group_name_H-M   'P 1'
#
loop_
_entity.id
_entity.type
_entity.pdbx_description
1 polymer ?
#
loop_
_entity_poly.entity_id
_entity_poly.type
_entity_poly.pdbx_seq_one_letter_code
_entity_poly.pdbx_strand_id
1 'polypeptide(L)'
;MKIHLSLKAFTILSIVSLGGIHAMVEPLPLDQQWTDFTQHSTSEATLSNLMDVWWNEPLTMPEFKSVAEDRDQEAYFDVQILHSTGPDCNRARSLGIVSSNNRDWTVPRRIGKSAVVIEEKHLFAGSVVFRHNLPPFIKIRLCQVPKPKKW
;
A
#
# COMPACT_ATOMS: atom_id res chain seq x y z
N MET A 1 -15.96 -11.21 45.63
CA MET A 1 -16.33 -11.59 44.26
C MET A 1 -16.56 -10.33 43.41
N LYS A 2 -15.52 -9.89 42.68
CA LYS A 2 -15.54 -9.24 41.36
C LYS A 2 -14.09 -8.85 41.06
N ILE A 3 -13.59 -9.36 39.94
CA ILE A 3 -12.19 -9.34 39.54
C ILE A 3 -12.07 -8.51 38.26
N HIS A 4 -11.00 -7.69 38.24
CA HIS A 4 -10.25 -7.09 37.12
C HIS A 4 -10.85 -6.02 36.18
N LEU A 5 -10.10 -4.92 36.05
CA LEU A 5 -9.23 -4.62 34.89
C LEU A 5 -8.20 -3.56 35.33
N SER A 6 -7.09 -3.98 35.92
CA SER A 6 -5.75 -4.01 35.29
C SER A 6 -5.34 -2.69 34.61
N LEU A 7 -4.63 -1.88 35.38
CA LEU A 7 -3.84 -0.73 34.93
C LEU A 7 -2.93 -1.21 33.78
N LYS A 8 -3.07 -0.61 32.59
CA LYS A 8 -2.20 -0.88 31.45
C LYS A 8 -0.76 -0.58 31.85
N ALA A 9 0.04 -1.63 32.04
CA ALA A 9 1.48 -1.53 32.24
C ALA A 9 2.12 -1.07 30.93
N PHE A 10 2.38 0.24 30.81
CA PHE A 10 3.31 0.76 29.82
C PHE A 10 4.71 0.30 30.22
N THR A 11 5.16 -0.80 29.63
CA THR A 11 6.53 -1.26 29.78
C THR A 11 7.39 -0.47 28.80
N ILE A 12 7.98 0.62 29.26
CA ILE A 12 9.06 1.30 28.54
C ILE A 12 10.29 0.41 28.73
N LEU A 13 10.65 -0.34 27.68
CA LEU A 13 11.87 -1.14 27.67
C LEU A 13 13.06 -0.22 27.38
N SER A 14 13.65 0.34 28.45
CA SER A 14 14.93 1.04 28.36
C SER A 14 16.05 0.00 28.18
N ILE A 15 16.61 -0.08 26.98
CA ILE A 15 17.90 -0.75 26.75
C ILE A 15 18.95 0.35 26.54
N VAL A 16 19.78 0.55 27.57
CA VAL A 16 21.05 1.26 27.42
C VAL A 16 22.11 0.19 27.16
N SER A 17 22.64 0.14 25.93
CA SER A 17 23.86 -0.59 25.63
C SER A 17 24.77 0.31 24.80
N LEU A 18 25.93 0.64 25.38
CA LEU A 18 27.05 1.30 24.72
C LEU A 18 27.47 0.49 23.48
N GLY A 19 27.29 1.04 22.28
CA GLY A 19 27.84 0.50 21.04
C GLY A 19 26.84 0.42 19.90
N GLY A 20 26.76 1.50 19.12
CA GLY A 20 26.04 1.53 17.85
C GLY A 20 24.58 1.94 17.99
N ILE A 21 24.32 3.22 17.73
CA ILE A 21 22.98 3.70 17.38
C ILE A 21 22.66 3.08 16.02
N HIS A 22 22.22 1.81 15.99
CA HIS A 22 21.34 1.39 14.92
C HIS A 22 20.09 2.20 15.17
N ALA A 23 19.91 3.28 14.42
CA ALA A 23 18.66 4.02 14.38
C ALA A 23 17.55 2.97 14.25
N MET A 24 16.80 2.76 15.33
CA MET A 24 15.59 1.95 15.26
C MET A 24 14.65 2.81 14.42
N VAL A 25 14.67 2.57 13.12
CA VAL A 25 13.71 3.18 12.19
C VAL A 25 12.36 2.67 12.67
N GLU A 26 11.60 3.51 13.37
CA GLU A 26 10.23 3.18 13.71
C GLU A 26 9.52 2.77 12.43
N PRO A 27 8.88 1.58 12.39
CA PRO A 27 8.16 1.16 11.21
C PRO A 27 7.11 2.22 10.90
N LEU A 28 6.99 2.56 9.61
CA LEU A 28 6.07 3.57 9.16
C LEU A 28 4.66 3.27 9.64
N PRO A 29 3.86 4.28 10.04
CA PRO A 29 2.46 4.09 10.39
C PRO A 29 1.67 3.74 9.11
N LEU A 30 1.76 2.47 8.71
CA LEU A 30 1.03 1.90 7.60
C LEU A 30 -0.33 1.47 8.12
N ASP A 31 -1.37 2.09 7.57
CA ASP A 31 -2.70 1.55 7.74
C ASP A 31 -2.79 0.25 6.94
N GLN A 32 -3.07 -0.87 7.61
CA GLN A 32 -3.19 -2.17 6.95
C GLN A 32 -4.51 -2.33 6.17
N GLN A 33 -5.38 -1.30 6.20
CA GLN A 33 -6.66 -1.28 5.50
C GLN A 33 -6.50 -1.27 3.97
N TRP A 34 -7.49 -1.88 3.32
CA TRP A 34 -7.62 -1.82 1.87
C TRP A 34 -8.28 -0.52 1.46
N THR A 35 -7.74 0.12 0.42
CA THR A 35 -8.32 1.29 -0.21
C THR A 35 -9.04 0.87 -1.49
N ASP A 36 -10.30 1.23 -1.61
CA ASP A 36 -11.09 1.07 -2.82
C ASP A 36 -10.70 2.19 -3.80
N PHE A 37 -10.07 1.84 -4.91
CA PHE A 37 -9.59 2.80 -5.92
C PHE A 37 -10.38 2.63 -7.22
N THR A 38 -11.29 3.57 -7.48
CA THR A 38 -12.23 3.54 -8.61
C THR A 38 -11.50 3.68 -9.94
N GLN A 39 -11.84 2.84 -10.92
CA GLN A 39 -11.29 2.87 -12.26
C GLN A 39 -11.98 3.96 -13.10
N HIS A 40 -11.54 5.21 -12.88
CA HIS A 40 -12.01 6.40 -13.59
C HIS A 40 -10.86 7.39 -13.76
N SER A 41 -10.81 8.13 -14.87
CA SER A 41 -9.67 8.99 -15.24
C SER A 41 -9.39 10.13 -14.26
N THR A 42 -10.40 10.53 -13.49
CA THR A 42 -10.27 11.56 -12.45
C THR A 42 -10.09 10.99 -11.03
N SER A 43 -9.90 9.68 -10.89
CA SER A 43 -9.73 9.06 -9.57
C SER A 43 -8.31 9.26 -9.07
N GLU A 44 -8.21 9.81 -7.87
CA GLU A 44 -6.98 9.99 -7.12
C GLU A 44 -7.23 9.56 -5.67
N ALA A 45 -6.23 8.96 -5.04
CA ALA A 45 -6.28 8.61 -3.63
C ALA A 45 -4.89 8.71 -3.00
N THR A 46 -4.83 8.78 -1.68
CA THR A 46 -3.56 8.73 -0.94
C THR A 46 -3.55 7.50 -0.04
N LEU A 47 -2.57 6.62 -0.24
CA LEU A 47 -2.40 5.41 0.55
C LEU A 47 -1.52 5.69 1.77
N SER A 48 -2.07 5.45 2.96
CA SER A 48 -1.37 5.60 4.25
C SER A 48 -0.67 6.96 4.46
N ASN A 49 -1.14 8.03 3.82
CA ASN A 49 -0.48 9.35 3.81
C ASN A 49 0.98 9.33 3.29
N LEU A 50 1.34 8.32 2.47
CA LEU A 50 2.71 8.11 1.99
C LEU A 50 2.82 8.16 0.47
N MET A 51 1.80 7.66 -0.24
CA MET A 51 1.80 7.59 -1.70
C MET A 51 0.48 8.10 -2.24
N ASP A 52 0.52 9.09 -3.13
CA ASP A 52 -0.60 9.37 -4.01
C ASP A 52 -0.67 8.30 -5.10
N VAL A 53 -1.88 7.97 -5.53
CA VAL A 53 -2.18 7.02 -6.60
C VAL A 53 -3.13 7.65 -7.60
N TRP A 54 -2.79 7.51 -8.88
CA TRP A 54 -3.62 7.94 -10.02
C TRP A 54 -3.63 6.87 -11.12
N TRP A 55 -4.52 7.00 -12.10
CA TRP A 55 -4.54 6.10 -13.26
C TRP A 55 -3.76 6.68 -14.45
N ASN A 56 -2.87 5.89 -15.02
CA ASN A 56 -2.33 6.18 -16.36
C ASN A 56 -3.39 5.87 -17.43
N GLU A 57 -3.39 6.62 -18.53
CA GLU A 57 -4.20 6.32 -19.72
C GLU A 57 -3.46 5.38 -20.69
N PRO A 58 -4.10 4.32 -21.20
CA PRO A 58 -5.44 3.84 -20.85
C PRO A 58 -5.45 3.27 -19.41
N LEU A 59 -6.57 3.43 -18.68
CA LEU A 59 -6.82 3.12 -17.24
C LEU A 59 -6.53 1.67 -16.84
N THR A 60 -5.29 1.24 -17.04
CA THR A 60 -4.87 -0.15 -17.05
C THR A 60 -3.81 -0.39 -16.00
N MET A 61 -3.14 0.66 -15.53
CA MET A 61 -2.09 0.58 -14.51
C MET A 61 -2.15 1.82 -13.62
N PRO A 62 -2.25 1.65 -12.28
CA PRO A 62 -2.09 2.76 -11.36
C PRO A 62 -0.62 3.17 -11.27
N GLU A 63 -0.37 4.47 -11.20
CA GLU A 63 0.95 5.03 -10.92
C GLU A 63 0.95 5.70 -9.56
N PHE A 64 2.14 5.75 -8.96
CA PHE A 64 2.32 6.17 -7.59
C PHE A 64 3.38 7.26 -7.51
N LYS A 65 3.16 8.20 -6.59
CA LYS A 65 4.10 9.26 -6.28
C LYS A 65 4.18 9.42 -4.76
N SER A 66 5.41 9.49 -4.25
CA SER A 66 5.68 9.70 -2.83
C SER A 66 5.33 11.13 -2.42
N VAL A 67 4.47 11.24 -1.42
CA VAL A 67 4.17 12.51 -0.71
C VAL A 67 4.92 12.64 0.60
N ALA A 68 5.68 11.61 0.99
CA ALA A 68 6.50 11.66 2.19
C ALA A 68 7.58 12.74 2.07
N GLU A 69 7.80 13.50 3.15
CA GLU A 69 8.95 14.41 3.25
C GLU A 69 10.27 13.67 3.01
N ASP A 70 11.34 14.42 2.66
CA ASP A 70 12.66 13.83 2.49
C ASP A 70 13.07 13.06 3.75
N ARG A 71 13.43 11.80 3.56
CA ARG A 71 13.85 10.90 4.64
C ARG A 71 15.32 10.58 4.50
N ASP A 72 15.98 10.43 5.65
CA ASP A 72 17.37 9.98 5.72
C ASP A 72 17.54 8.56 5.13
N GLN A 73 16.49 7.74 5.12
CA GLN A 73 16.50 6.40 4.56
C GLN A 73 15.30 6.16 3.64
N GLU A 74 15.60 5.63 2.44
CA GLU A 74 14.60 5.21 1.48
C GLU A 74 13.82 3.99 2.01
N ALA A 75 12.50 4.15 2.13
CA ALA A 75 11.58 3.08 2.46
C ALA A 75 11.00 2.46 1.18
N TYR A 76 10.71 1.16 1.21
CA TYR A 76 10.15 0.41 0.07
C TYR A 76 8.83 -0.24 0.47
N PHE A 77 7.88 -0.23 -0.46
CA PHE A 77 6.52 -0.73 -0.23
C PHE A 77 6.10 -1.63 -1.38
N ASP A 78 5.67 -2.85 -1.04
CA ASP A 78 4.93 -3.70 -1.96
C ASP A 78 3.50 -3.18 -2.08
N VAL A 79 3.10 -2.86 -3.31
CA VAL A 79 1.74 -2.46 -3.64
C VAL A 79 0.92 -3.73 -3.82
N GLN A 80 0.08 -4.01 -2.82
CA GLN A 80 -0.75 -5.19 -2.81
C GLN A 80 -2.10 -4.92 -3.45
N ILE A 81 -2.65 -5.93 -4.13
CA ILE A 81 -3.96 -5.91 -4.79
C ILE A 81 -4.74 -7.19 -4.49
N LEU A 82 -6.06 -7.10 -4.38
CA LEU A 82 -6.94 -8.27 -4.29
C LEU A 82 -7.47 -8.70 -5.66
N HIS A 83 -7.79 -9.99 -5.77
CA HIS A 83 -8.64 -10.49 -6.83
C HIS A 83 -10.11 -10.43 -6.37
N SER A 84 -11.00 -9.98 -7.24
CA SER A 84 -12.45 -10.04 -7.07
C SER A 84 -13.02 -11.41 -7.45
N THR A 85 -12.34 -12.13 -8.35
CA THR A 85 -12.77 -13.45 -8.85
C THR A 85 -11.61 -14.43 -9.02
N GLY A 86 -11.94 -15.71 -9.14
CA GLY A 86 -10.98 -16.81 -9.33
C GLY A 86 -10.47 -17.43 -8.03
N PRO A 87 -9.49 -18.34 -8.10
CA PRO A 87 -8.93 -19.00 -6.93
C PRO A 87 -8.14 -18.01 -6.05
N ASP A 88 -8.12 -18.26 -4.74
CA ASP A 88 -7.38 -17.48 -3.73
C ASP A 88 -7.74 -15.98 -3.65
N CYS A 89 -9.01 -15.62 -3.79
CA CYS A 89 -9.49 -14.23 -3.63
C CYS A 89 -9.18 -13.64 -2.23
N ASN A 90 -8.96 -14.49 -1.23
CA ASN A 90 -8.54 -14.10 0.12
C ASN A 90 -7.05 -13.75 0.24
N ARG A 91 -6.24 -13.98 -0.81
CA ARG A 91 -4.79 -13.77 -0.78
C ARG A 91 -4.41 -12.58 -1.65
N ALA A 92 -3.72 -11.61 -1.05
CA ALA A 92 -3.14 -10.48 -1.77
C ALA A 92 -2.15 -10.92 -2.86
N ARG A 93 -2.12 -10.19 -3.97
CA ARG A 93 -1.08 -10.24 -5.02
C ARG A 93 -0.31 -8.93 -5.01
N SER A 94 0.84 -8.92 -5.68
CA SER A 94 1.73 -7.76 -5.77
C SER A 94 1.65 -7.16 -7.17
N LEU A 95 1.37 -5.86 -7.25
CA LEU A 95 1.54 -5.07 -8.47
C LEU A 95 3.01 -4.73 -8.71
N GLY A 96 3.79 -4.63 -7.64
CA GLY A 96 5.21 -4.30 -7.65
C GLY A 96 5.59 -3.45 -6.45
N ILE A 97 6.83 -2.99 -6.44
CA ILE A 97 7.41 -2.21 -5.36
C ILE A 97 7.52 -0.74 -5.80
N VAL A 98 7.17 0.15 -4.89
CA VAL A 98 7.41 1.60 -4.94
C VAL A 98 8.28 2.01 -3.75
N SER A 99 8.89 3.18 -3.80
CA SER A 99 9.76 3.70 -2.75
C SER A 99 9.39 5.12 -2.35
N SER A 100 9.77 5.50 -1.14
CA SER A 100 9.60 6.87 -0.63
C SER A 100 10.33 7.93 -1.45
N ASN A 101 11.22 7.52 -2.38
CA ASN A 101 11.96 8.42 -3.26
C ASN A 101 11.31 8.57 -4.64
N ASN A 102 10.16 7.93 -4.91
CA ASN A 102 9.42 8.14 -6.15
C ASN A 102 8.81 9.55 -6.20
N ARG A 103 9.59 10.55 -6.62
CA ARG A 103 9.15 11.96 -6.74
C ARG A 103 8.29 12.21 -7.98
N ASP A 104 8.43 11.38 -9.00
CA ASP A 104 7.62 11.39 -10.21
C ASP A 104 6.63 10.21 -10.22
N TRP A 105 5.52 10.39 -10.93
CA TRP A 105 4.55 9.32 -11.17
C TRP A 105 5.23 8.09 -11.77
N THR A 106 5.15 6.99 -11.04
CA THR A 106 5.87 5.77 -11.39
C THR A 106 4.97 4.55 -11.24
N VAL A 107 5.05 3.65 -12.22
CA VAL A 107 4.44 2.32 -12.13
C VAL A 107 5.22 1.43 -11.13
N PRO A 108 4.55 0.65 -10.27
CA PRO A 108 5.22 -0.29 -9.38
C PRO A 108 6.09 -1.31 -10.13
N ARG A 109 7.32 -1.53 -9.67
CA ARG A 109 8.27 -2.42 -10.35
C ARG A 109 8.26 -3.81 -9.78
N ARG A 110 8.26 -4.84 -10.63
CA ARG A 110 8.41 -6.24 -10.20
C ARG A 110 9.80 -6.74 -10.54
N ILE A 111 10.45 -7.39 -9.58
CA ILE A 111 11.77 -7.99 -9.78
C ILE A 111 11.65 -9.10 -10.82
N GLY A 112 12.35 -8.93 -11.95
CA GLY A 112 12.42 -9.92 -13.04
C GLY A 112 11.11 -10.21 -13.76
N LYS A 113 10.11 -9.32 -13.67
CA LYS A 113 8.81 -9.47 -14.34
C LYS A 113 8.31 -8.13 -14.88
N SER A 114 7.53 -8.18 -15.95
CA SER A 114 6.81 -7.00 -16.45
C SER A 114 5.86 -6.43 -15.39
N ALA A 115 5.59 -5.12 -15.51
CA ALA A 115 4.56 -4.46 -14.72
C ALA A 115 3.21 -5.16 -14.90
N VAL A 116 2.41 -5.18 -13.82
CA VAL A 116 1.10 -5.84 -13.84
C VAL A 116 0.06 -4.89 -14.38
N VAL A 117 -0.60 -5.33 -15.46
CA VAL A 117 -1.79 -4.68 -16.01
C VAL A 117 -3.01 -5.13 -15.20
N ILE A 118 -3.91 -4.19 -14.91
CA ILE A 118 -5.19 -4.47 -14.26
C ILE A 118 -6.09 -5.23 -15.23
N GLU A 119 -6.33 -6.49 -14.90
CA GLU A 119 -7.29 -7.38 -15.56
C GLU A 119 -8.66 -7.40 -14.86
N GLU A 120 -9.69 -7.93 -15.53
CA GLU A 120 -11.06 -8.07 -14.99
C GLU A 120 -11.12 -8.75 -13.62
N LYS A 121 -10.23 -9.73 -13.37
CA LYS A 121 -10.17 -10.45 -12.09
C LYS A 121 -9.81 -9.57 -10.88
N HIS A 122 -9.34 -8.35 -11.10
CA HIS A 122 -9.05 -7.39 -10.03
C HIS A 122 -10.20 -6.40 -9.80
N LEU A 123 -11.17 -6.34 -10.72
CA LEU A 123 -12.24 -5.35 -10.71
C LEU A 123 -13.39 -5.83 -9.83
N PHE A 124 -13.70 -5.06 -8.79
CA PHE A 124 -14.90 -5.19 -8.01
C PHE A 124 -16.01 -4.35 -8.66
N ALA A 125 -17.22 -4.90 -8.71
CA ALA A 125 -18.37 -4.17 -9.23
C ALA A 125 -18.66 -2.95 -8.35
N GLY A 126 -18.83 -1.78 -8.97
CA GLY A 126 -19.32 -0.59 -8.28
C GLY A 126 -20.74 -0.80 -7.75
N SER A 127 -21.09 -0.13 -6.65
CA SER A 127 -22.45 -0.18 -6.12
C SER A 127 -23.43 0.47 -7.11
N VAL A 128 -24.67 -0.03 -7.14
CA VAL A 128 -25.74 0.59 -7.93
C VAL A 128 -26.42 1.65 -7.07
N VAL A 129 -26.31 2.91 -7.47
CA VAL A 129 -26.96 4.04 -6.78
C VAL A 129 -27.92 4.70 -7.76
N PHE A 130 -29.21 4.73 -7.42
CA PHE A 130 -30.29 5.34 -8.23
C PHE A 130 -30.20 5.02 -9.74
N ARG A 131 -30.12 3.72 -10.09
CA ARG A 131 -30.04 3.20 -11.48
C ARG A 131 -28.78 3.57 -12.27
N HIS A 132 -27.75 4.11 -11.62
CA HIS A 132 -26.43 4.30 -12.22
C HIS A 132 -25.45 3.30 -11.62
N ASN A 133 -24.73 2.58 -12.49
CA ASN A 133 -23.61 1.74 -12.07
C ASN A 133 -22.44 2.67 -11.77
N LEU A 134 -21.97 2.69 -10.52
CA LEU A 134 -20.68 3.30 -10.23
C LEU A 134 -19.59 2.53 -11.01
N PRO A 135 -18.52 3.21 -11.45
CA PRO A 135 -17.42 2.53 -12.12
C PRO A 135 -16.85 1.41 -11.26
N PRO A 136 -16.30 0.35 -11.88
CA PRO A 136 -15.61 -0.69 -11.13
C PRO A 136 -14.42 -0.08 -10.38
N PHE A 137 -13.92 -0.80 -9.38
CA PHE A 137 -12.78 -0.36 -8.58
C PHE A 137 -11.86 -1.54 -8.25
N ILE A 138 -10.61 -1.23 -7.94
CA ILE A 138 -9.64 -2.20 -7.42
C ILE A 138 -9.48 -1.99 -5.91
N LYS A 139 -9.06 -3.03 -5.18
CA LYS A 139 -8.68 -2.92 -3.76
C LYS A 139 -7.18 -3.00 -3.62
N ILE A 140 -6.55 -1.91 -3.19
CA ILE A 140 -5.08 -1.81 -3.08
C ILE A 140 -4.64 -1.32 -1.68
N ARG A 141 -3.42 -1.66 -1.30
CA ARG A 141 -2.77 -1.13 -0.08
C ARG A 141 -1.25 -1.17 -0.19
N LEU A 142 -0.56 -0.48 0.72
CA LEU A 142 0.88 -0.55 0.87
C LEU A 142 1.27 -1.56 1.95
N CYS A 143 2.35 -2.31 1.73
CA CYS A 143 2.98 -3.16 2.72
C CYS A 143 4.48 -2.86 2.73
N GLN A 144 5.06 -2.48 3.88
CA GLN A 144 6.50 -2.21 3.95
C GLN A 144 7.29 -3.49 3.71
N VAL A 145 8.31 -3.39 2.87
CA VAL A 145 9.22 -4.49 2.54
C VAL A 145 10.67 -4.06 2.69
N PRO A 146 11.60 -5.00 2.92
CA PRO A 146 13.03 -4.72 2.87
C PRO A 146 13.46 -4.19 1.50
N LYS A 147 14.57 -3.45 1.47
CA LYS A 147 15.19 -2.99 0.22
C LYS A 147 15.38 -4.15 -0.77
N PRO A 148 14.87 -4.03 -2.01
CA PRO A 148 15.13 -5.02 -3.05
C PRO A 148 16.63 -5.17 -3.31
N LYS A 149 17.15 -6.41 -3.28
CA LYS A 149 18.57 -6.69 -3.53
C LYS A 149 18.98 -6.47 -5.00
N LYS A 150 18.02 -6.50 -5.93
CA LYS A 150 18.19 -6.27 -7.37
C LYS A 150 16.91 -5.66 -7.94
N TRP A 151 17.05 -4.71 -8.86
CA TRP A 151 15.97 -4.07 -9.61
C TRP A 151 15.96 -4.60 -11.03
#